data_AF-A0A1Z5S464-F1
#
_entry.id   AF-A0A1Z5S464-F1
#
_cell.length_a   1.000
_cell.length_b   1.000
_cell.length_c   1.000
_cell.angle_alpha   90.00
_cell.angle_beta   90.00
_cell.angle_gamma   90.00
#
_symmetry.space_group_name_H-M   'P 1'
#
loop_
_entity.id
_entity.type
_entity.pdbx_description
1 polymer ?
#
loop_
_entity_poly.entity_id
_entity_poly.type
_entity_poly.pdbx_seq_one_letter_code
_entity_poly.pdbx_strand_id
1 'polypeptide(L)'
;MLRLRNRLLPLFRAATAHPSPIQPRALLLLSTSTSTTSFAPFSLEDYLVAACGLAPTQAREVSKKAVHQLSIKYRKGKVSSFRLSSASNPDAILALLSSAGLSRADIAAVVSAEPLLLRTSVKKLAPRLLALRDRVGLSTPQITRFLLVASRALLSCDVTPRLEFFTSFYGSFDRVLLAAKRSMFLFSTSLERIIKPNIALFRQGGVLDVAKVCLKNPWVLTFKPERVKEFMLRAEELGVPAASPMFGQAVAIVCCVSPEKCPGCHKY
;
A
#
# COMPACT_ATOMS: atom_id res chain seq x y z
N MET A 1 -47.14 -13.00 36.79
CA MET A 1 -48.50 -12.54 37.15
C MET A 1 -48.42 -11.78 38.48
N LEU A 2 -49.27 -10.75 38.66
CA LEU A 2 -49.40 -9.81 39.81
C LEU A 2 -48.39 -8.64 39.79
N ARG A 3 -48.69 -7.41 39.33
CA ARG A 3 -49.64 -6.34 39.79
C ARG A 3 -49.45 -5.89 41.25
N LEU A 4 -48.95 -4.66 41.44
CA LEU A 4 -49.55 -3.52 42.18
C LEU A 4 -48.53 -2.35 42.10
N ARG A 5 -48.77 -1.16 41.50
CA ARG A 5 -49.79 -0.10 41.64
C ARG A 5 -49.58 0.80 42.86
N ASN A 6 -49.20 2.07 42.62
CA ASN A 6 -49.75 3.34 43.16
C ASN A 6 -48.69 4.45 43.05
N ARG A 7 -48.84 5.45 42.16
CA ARG A 7 -49.65 6.70 42.25
C ARG A 7 -49.15 7.65 43.35
N LEU A 8 -48.81 8.90 42.96
CA LEU A 8 -49.38 10.17 43.45
C LEU A 8 -48.67 11.40 42.79
N LEU A 9 -49.44 12.14 41.98
CA LEU A 9 -49.37 13.61 41.75
C LEU A 9 -50.71 14.17 42.32
N PRO A 10 -51.04 15.48 42.39
CA PRO A 10 -50.41 16.71 41.83
C PRO A 10 -50.48 17.93 42.81
N LEU A 11 -50.17 19.16 42.34
CA LEU A 11 -50.89 20.45 42.55
C LEU A 11 -50.00 21.60 42.00
N PHE A 12 -50.29 22.16 40.82
CA PHE A 12 -51.09 23.38 40.55
C PHE A 12 -50.64 24.67 41.25
N ARG A 13 -50.12 25.64 40.47
CA ARG A 13 -50.51 27.06 40.58
C ARG A 13 -50.32 27.77 39.23
N ALA A 14 -51.33 28.54 38.84
CA ALA A 14 -51.53 29.18 37.54
C ALA A 14 -51.36 30.71 37.58
N ALA A 15 -51.13 31.28 36.38
CA ALA A 15 -51.50 32.61 35.81
C ALA A 15 -51.03 33.90 36.54
N THR A 16 -50.66 35.01 35.89
CA THR A 16 -51.31 35.81 34.82
C THR A 16 -50.29 36.77 34.14
N ALA A 17 -50.20 36.89 32.81
CA ALA A 17 -50.84 37.87 31.88
C ALA A 17 -50.11 39.25 31.65
N HIS A 18 -49.53 39.39 30.43
CA HIS A 18 -49.40 40.51 29.45
C HIS A 18 -49.59 42.00 29.84
N PRO A 19 -48.99 43.00 29.10
CA PRO A 19 -48.99 43.13 27.62
C PRO A 19 -47.74 43.73 26.90
N SER A 20 -47.79 43.62 25.56
CA SER A 20 -46.93 44.19 24.47
C SER A 20 -46.94 45.75 24.44
N PRO A 21 -46.25 46.51 23.53
CA PRO A 21 -45.73 46.18 22.18
C PRO A 21 -44.39 46.85 21.75
N ILE A 22 -44.05 46.71 20.45
CA ILE A 22 -43.24 47.59 19.57
C ILE A 22 -41.93 46.95 19.05
N GLN A 23 -41.99 46.49 17.79
CA GLN A 23 -40.82 46.32 16.91
C GLN A 23 -40.34 47.70 16.42
N PRO A 24 -39.06 47.82 16.05
CA PRO A 24 -38.79 47.91 14.61
C PRO A 24 -37.59 47.09 14.14
N ARG A 25 -37.70 46.71 12.86
CA ARG A 25 -36.70 46.10 11.98
C ARG A 25 -35.28 46.68 12.15
N ALA A 26 -34.30 45.81 12.39
CA ALA A 26 -32.90 46.07 12.07
C ALA A 26 -32.33 44.84 11.35
N LEU A 27 -32.29 44.96 10.02
CA LEU A 27 -31.36 44.36 9.06
C LEU A 27 -30.70 43.04 9.47
N LEU A 28 -31.27 41.94 8.96
CA LEU A 28 -30.52 40.72 8.62
C LEU A 28 -29.35 41.12 7.71
N LEU A 29 -28.15 41.23 8.28
CA LEU A 29 -26.91 41.12 7.52
C LEU A 29 -26.81 39.67 7.07
N LEU A 30 -27.46 39.38 5.93
CA LEU A 30 -27.18 38.21 5.14
C LEU A 30 -25.73 38.35 4.69
N SER A 31 -24.79 37.76 5.44
CA SER A 31 -23.45 37.51 4.94
C SER A 31 -23.58 36.46 3.84
N THR A 32 -23.96 36.90 2.64
CA THR A 32 -23.64 36.17 1.42
C THR A 32 -22.14 36.27 1.27
N SER A 33 -21.42 35.34 1.88
CA SER A 33 -20.11 34.95 1.36
C SER A 33 -20.38 34.39 -0.02
N THR A 34 -20.36 35.28 -1.01
CA THR A 34 -20.06 34.93 -2.39
C THR A 34 -18.65 34.36 -2.36
N SER A 35 -18.58 33.06 -2.10
CA SER A 35 -17.41 32.27 -2.45
C SER A 35 -17.29 32.38 -3.96
N THR A 36 -16.62 33.43 -4.43
CA THR A 36 -15.93 33.38 -5.71
C THR A 36 -14.99 32.21 -5.56
N THR A 37 -15.43 31.02 -5.98
CA THR A 37 -14.57 29.86 -6.16
C THR A 37 -13.61 30.24 -7.27
N SER A 38 -12.57 30.98 -6.88
CA SER A 38 -11.26 30.81 -7.46
C SER A 38 -10.99 29.33 -7.33
N PHE A 39 -11.17 28.59 -8.43
CA PHE A 39 -10.82 27.18 -8.51
C PHE A 39 -9.29 27.12 -8.41
N ALA A 40 -8.78 27.29 -7.19
CA ALA A 40 -7.39 27.00 -6.89
C ALA A 40 -7.16 25.56 -7.36
N PRO A 41 -6.19 25.33 -8.26
CA PRO A 41 -5.92 23.99 -8.74
C PRO A 41 -5.59 23.11 -7.55
N PHE A 42 -6.17 21.90 -7.51
CA PHE A 42 -5.91 20.95 -6.43
C PHE A 42 -4.40 20.73 -6.28
N SER A 43 -3.90 21.04 -5.09
CA SER A 43 -2.51 20.84 -4.70
C SER A 43 -2.40 19.56 -3.90
N LEU A 44 -1.67 18.58 -4.44
CA LEU A 44 -1.42 17.32 -3.73
C LEU A 44 -0.62 17.57 -2.45
N GLU A 45 0.31 18.52 -2.45
CA GLU A 45 1.15 18.84 -1.29
C GLU A 45 0.28 19.35 -0.12
N ASP A 46 -0.56 20.34 -0.37
CA ASP A 46 -1.46 20.91 0.65
C ASP A 46 -2.47 19.87 1.14
N TYR A 47 -3.00 19.04 0.22
CA TYR A 47 -3.89 17.94 0.57
C TYR A 47 -3.20 16.93 1.50
N LEU A 48 -1.96 16.54 1.20
CA LEU A 48 -1.20 15.59 2.02
C LEU A 48 -0.91 16.16 3.42
N VAL A 49 -0.67 17.46 3.56
CA VAL A 49 -0.53 18.12 4.86
C VAL A 49 -1.87 18.09 5.61
N ALA A 50 -2.94 18.57 4.99
CA ALA A 50 -4.24 18.73 5.64
C ALA A 50 -4.91 17.38 6.00
N ALA A 51 -4.99 16.47 5.02
CA ALA A 51 -5.73 15.22 5.18
C ALA A 51 -4.85 14.14 5.85
N CYS A 52 -3.62 13.95 5.39
CA CYS A 52 -2.73 12.89 5.90
C CYS A 52 -1.89 13.33 7.11
N GLY A 53 -1.83 14.62 7.45
CA GLY A 53 -1.04 15.12 8.57
C GLY A 53 0.47 15.03 8.34
N LEU A 54 0.91 15.02 7.07
CA LEU A 54 2.34 14.98 6.75
C LEU A 54 2.97 16.35 7.01
N ALA A 55 4.24 16.35 7.44
CA ALA A 55 5.02 17.58 7.49
C ALA A 55 5.15 18.19 6.07
N PRO A 56 5.14 19.53 5.90
CA PRO A 56 5.20 20.16 4.57
C PRO A 56 6.34 19.65 3.69
N THR A 57 7.54 19.49 4.27
CA THR A 57 8.71 18.95 3.57
C THR A 57 8.50 17.51 3.09
N GLN A 58 7.90 16.66 3.92
CA GLN A 58 7.57 15.28 3.57
C GLN A 58 6.47 15.23 2.49
N ALA A 59 5.43 16.05 2.61
CA ALA A 59 4.36 16.15 1.62
C ALA A 59 4.90 16.51 0.23
N ARG A 60 5.86 17.44 0.17
CA ARG A 60 6.54 17.83 -1.08
C ARG A 60 7.29 16.66 -1.72
N GLU A 61 8.05 15.89 -0.95
CA GLU A 61 8.78 14.71 -1.46
C GLU A 61 7.83 13.60 -1.92
N VAL A 62 6.76 13.35 -1.17
CA VAL A 62 5.69 12.41 -1.54
C VAL A 62 5.01 12.84 -2.85
N SER A 63 4.76 14.14 -3.03
CA SER A 63 4.20 14.70 -4.26
C SER A 63 5.14 14.52 -5.47
N LYS A 64 6.43 14.85 -5.32
CA LYS A 64 7.46 14.60 -6.36
C LYS A 64 7.55 13.12 -6.74
N LYS A 65 7.55 12.24 -5.74
CA LYS A 65 7.54 10.79 -5.93
C LYS A 65 6.31 10.34 -6.71
N ALA A 66 5.12 10.87 -6.42
CA ALA A 66 3.89 10.57 -7.13
C ALA A 66 3.99 10.92 -8.62
N VAL A 67 4.50 12.11 -8.94
CA VAL A 67 4.73 12.58 -10.31
C VAL A 67 5.74 11.70 -11.04
N HIS A 68 6.85 11.36 -10.38
CA HIS A 68 7.87 10.47 -10.93
C HIS A 68 7.32 9.05 -11.21
N GLN A 69 6.55 8.49 -10.29
CA GLN A 69 5.93 7.17 -10.50
C GLN A 69 4.91 7.19 -11.66
N LEU A 70 4.17 8.27 -11.84
CA LEU A 70 3.28 8.43 -13.01
C LEU A 70 4.05 8.51 -14.32
N SER A 71 5.16 9.25 -14.37
CA SER A 71 5.95 9.38 -15.60
C SER A 71 6.58 8.05 -16.04
N ILE A 72 6.91 7.17 -15.10
CA ILE A 72 7.34 5.79 -15.41
C ILE A 72 6.18 4.96 -15.96
N LYS A 73 4.98 5.10 -15.37
CA LYS A 73 3.82 4.28 -15.71
C LYS A 73 3.21 4.63 -17.07
N TYR A 74 3.18 5.92 -17.41
CA TYR A 74 2.69 6.43 -18.68
C TYR A 74 3.92 6.90 -19.48
N ARG A 75 4.42 6.06 -20.42
CA ARG A 75 5.62 6.33 -21.25
C ARG A 75 5.75 7.82 -21.64
N LYS A 76 6.98 8.36 -21.54
CA LYS A 76 7.38 9.72 -21.97
C LYS A 76 6.58 10.17 -23.21
N GLY A 77 5.60 11.05 -23.01
CA GLY A 77 4.75 11.57 -24.09
C GLY A 77 3.41 12.13 -23.63
N LYS A 78 2.88 11.64 -22.51
CA LYS A 78 1.66 12.19 -21.89
C LYS A 78 1.89 12.40 -20.40
N VAL A 79 2.80 13.33 -20.05
CA VAL A 79 2.99 13.76 -18.66
C VAL A 79 1.80 14.64 -18.28
N SER A 80 0.65 14.01 -18.06
CA SER A 80 -0.31 14.60 -17.15
C SER A 80 0.42 14.60 -15.81
N SER A 81 0.70 15.80 -15.29
CA SER A 81 0.95 16.00 -13.87
C SER A 81 -0.08 15.17 -13.08
N PHE A 82 0.27 14.77 -11.86
CA PHE A 82 -0.65 14.15 -10.90
C PHE A 82 -1.79 15.15 -10.58
N ARG A 83 -2.65 15.46 -11.55
CA ARG A 83 -3.85 16.27 -11.41
C ARG A 83 -4.89 15.30 -10.92
N LEU A 84 -5.00 15.21 -9.61
CA LEU A 84 -6.29 14.99 -9.00
C LEU A 84 -7.06 16.28 -9.24
N SER A 85 -8.27 16.22 -9.79
CA SER A 85 -9.08 17.41 -10.01
C SER A 85 -9.93 17.77 -8.79
N SER A 86 -9.94 16.90 -7.77
CA SER A 86 -10.74 17.01 -6.55
C SER A 86 -10.18 16.09 -5.46
N ALA A 87 -10.50 16.41 -4.19
CA ALA A 87 -10.23 15.59 -3.02
C ALA A 87 -11.14 14.36 -2.91
N SER A 88 -12.28 14.30 -3.63
CA SER A 88 -13.31 13.26 -3.43
C SER A 88 -12.80 11.82 -3.56
N ASN A 89 -11.92 11.53 -4.53
CA ASN A 89 -11.36 10.18 -4.67
C ASN A 89 -10.31 9.86 -3.60
N PRO A 90 -9.30 10.73 -3.37
CA PRO A 90 -8.40 10.59 -2.22
C PRO A 90 -9.12 10.36 -0.89
N ASP A 91 -10.13 11.18 -0.56
CA ASP A 91 -10.89 11.07 0.69
C ASP A 91 -11.57 9.71 0.81
N ALA A 92 -12.18 9.22 -0.28
CA ALA A 92 -12.81 7.90 -0.31
C ALA A 92 -11.80 6.77 -0.10
N ILE A 93 -10.56 6.92 -0.59
CA ILE A 93 -9.47 5.96 -0.32
C ILE A 93 -9.01 6.02 1.13
N LEU A 94 -8.86 7.22 1.71
CA LEU A 94 -8.51 7.36 3.13
C LEU A 94 -9.59 6.75 4.04
N ALA A 95 -10.87 7.00 3.73
CA ALA A 95 -12.01 6.43 4.44
C ALA A 95 -12.04 4.89 4.33
N LEU A 96 -11.73 4.32 3.17
CA LEU A 96 -11.61 2.87 2.98
C LEU A 96 -10.48 2.26 3.83
N LEU A 97 -9.32 2.91 3.90
CA LEU A 97 -8.21 2.43 4.72
C LEU A 97 -8.56 2.50 6.22
N SER A 98 -9.21 3.58 6.63
CA SER A 98 -9.71 3.75 8.00
C SER A 98 -10.74 2.68 8.36
N SER A 99 -11.70 2.38 7.48
CA SER A 99 -12.69 1.32 7.70
C SER A 99 -12.09 -0.10 7.68
N ALA A 100 -10.91 -0.28 7.07
CA ALA A 100 -10.11 -1.49 7.19
C ALA A 100 -9.31 -1.56 8.52
N GLY A 101 -9.41 -0.55 9.38
CA GLY A 101 -8.83 -0.49 10.72
C GLY A 101 -7.45 0.17 10.82
N LEU A 102 -6.94 0.79 9.74
CA LEU A 102 -5.66 1.48 9.80
C LEU A 102 -5.77 2.78 10.61
N SER A 103 -4.77 3.05 11.46
CA SER A 103 -4.69 4.32 12.17
C SER A 103 -4.36 5.48 11.22
N ARG A 104 -4.62 6.72 11.64
CA ARG A 104 -4.24 7.90 10.84
C ARG A 104 -2.74 7.93 10.53
N ALA A 105 -1.91 7.52 11.48
CA ALA A 105 -0.45 7.43 11.30
C ALA A 105 -0.07 6.35 10.27
N ASP A 106 -0.69 5.17 10.34
CA ASP A 106 -0.46 4.09 9.38
C ASP A 106 -0.89 4.48 7.96
N ILE A 107 -2.05 5.15 7.84
CA ILE A 107 -2.53 5.67 6.56
C ILE A 107 -1.52 6.68 5.99
N ALA A 108 -1.03 7.62 6.80
CA ALA A 108 -0.02 8.59 6.38
C ALA A 108 1.28 7.92 5.91
N ALA A 109 1.73 6.88 6.63
CA ALA A 109 2.91 6.10 6.27
C ALA A 109 2.70 5.32 4.95
N VAL A 110 1.55 4.68 4.77
CA VAL A 110 1.20 3.95 3.53
C VAL A 110 1.09 4.88 2.33
N VAL A 111 0.45 6.05 2.49
CA VAL A 111 0.35 7.07 1.43
C VAL A 111 1.74 7.61 1.06
N SER A 112 2.61 7.82 2.05
CA SER A 112 4.00 8.22 1.81
C SER A 112 4.79 7.13 1.07
N ALA A 113 4.54 5.85 1.41
CA ALA A 113 5.17 4.70 0.78
C ALA A 113 4.73 4.52 -0.69
N GLU A 114 3.44 4.70 -1.02
CA GLU A 114 2.92 4.61 -2.39
C GLU A 114 1.81 5.63 -2.64
N PRO A 115 2.15 6.85 -3.11
CA PRO A 115 1.20 7.94 -3.34
C PRO A 115 0.15 7.64 -4.42
N LEU A 116 0.47 6.73 -5.36
CA LEU A 116 -0.48 6.29 -6.40
C LEU A 116 -1.71 5.60 -5.82
N LEU A 117 -1.68 5.18 -4.56
CA LEU A 117 -2.84 4.66 -3.85
C LEU A 117 -4.00 5.67 -3.86
N LEU A 118 -3.73 6.98 -3.73
CA LEU A 118 -4.77 8.02 -3.74
C LEU A 118 -5.46 8.21 -5.10
N ARG A 119 -4.92 7.62 -6.18
CA ARG A 119 -5.51 7.63 -7.54
C ARG A 119 -6.24 6.33 -7.88
N THR A 120 -6.13 5.30 -7.05
CA THR A 120 -6.88 4.08 -7.29
C THR A 120 -8.37 4.33 -7.05
N SER A 121 -9.22 3.46 -7.57
CA SER A 121 -10.63 3.47 -7.24
C SER A 121 -10.90 2.56 -6.04
N VAL A 122 -11.86 2.97 -5.20
CA VAL A 122 -12.39 2.16 -4.09
C VAL A 122 -12.84 0.79 -4.60
N LYS A 123 -13.53 0.75 -5.74
CA LYS A 123 -14.00 -0.49 -6.39
C LYS A 123 -12.88 -1.49 -6.67
N LYS A 124 -11.65 -1.00 -6.95
CA LYS A 124 -10.49 -1.86 -7.21
C LYS A 124 -9.77 -2.26 -5.93
N LEU A 125 -9.62 -1.33 -4.98
CA LEU A 125 -8.82 -1.55 -3.77
C LEU A 125 -9.57 -2.33 -2.69
N ALA A 126 -10.85 -2.01 -2.46
CA ALA A 126 -11.67 -2.63 -1.43
C ALA A 126 -11.68 -4.18 -1.49
N PRO A 127 -11.98 -4.84 -2.62
CA PRO A 127 -11.98 -6.30 -2.68
C PRO A 127 -10.59 -6.91 -2.41
N ARG A 128 -9.51 -6.19 -2.72
CA ARG A 128 -8.14 -6.67 -2.46
C ARG A 128 -7.76 -6.57 -0.99
N LEU A 129 -8.18 -5.50 -0.30
CA LEU A 129 -8.02 -5.39 1.16
C LEU A 129 -8.83 -6.45 1.90
N LEU A 130 -10.08 -6.67 1.47
CA LEU A 130 -10.92 -7.74 1.99
C LEU A 130 -10.30 -9.11 1.77
N ALA A 131 -9.76 -9.40 0.57
CA ALA A 131 -9.08 -10.66 0.31
C ALA A 131 -7.85 -10.89 1.20
N LEU A 132 -7.05 -9.86 1.49
CA LEU A 132 -5.93 -9.97 2.43
C LEU A 132 -6.39 -10.36 3.83
N ARG A 133 -7.54 -9.85 4.28
CA ARG A 133 -8.09 -10.18 5.59
C ARG A 133 -8.78 -11.55 5.58
N ASP A 134 -9.73 -11.75 4.68
CA ASP A 134 -10.70 -12.85 4.76
C ASP A 134 -10.18 -14.14 4.10
N ARG A 135 -9.34 -14.04 3.07
CA ARG A 135 -8.76 -15.22 2.39
C ARG A 135 -7.38 -15.59 2.92
N VAL A 136 -6.50 -14.60 3.09
CA VAL A 136 -5.14 -14.84 3.63
C VAL A 136 -5.14 -14.91 5.16
N GLY A 137 -6.12 -14.32 5.84
CA GLY A 137 -6.18 -14.31 7.30
C GLY A 137 -5.26 -13.26 7.93
N LEU A 138 -4.88 -12.19 7.22
CA LEU A 138 -4.02 -11.17 7.79
C LEU A 138 -4.77 -10.31 8.82
N SER A 139 -4.15 -10.09 9.96
CA SER A 139 -4.55 -9.06 10.94
C SER A 139 -4.32 -7.64 10.40
N THR A 140 -5.00 -6.65 10.95
CA THR A 140 -4.82 -5.22 10.58
C THR A 140 -3.35 -4.74 10.65
N PRO A 141 -2.55 -5.08 11.68
CA PRO A 141 -1.12 -4.76 11.69
C PRO A 141 -0.35 -5.43 10.55
N GLN A 142 -0.68 -6.68 10.20
CA GLN A 142 -0.04 -7.37 9.08
C GLN A 142 -0.43 -6.75 7.73
N ILE A 143 -1.70 -6.38 7.53
CA ILE A 143 -2.16 -5.66 6.34
C ILE A 143 -1.40 -4.34 6.20
N THR A 144 -1.25 -3.59 7.29
CA THR A 144 -0.49 -2.34 7.31
C THR A 144 0.96 -2.55 6.88
N ARG A 145 1.64 -3.52 7.50
CA ARG A 145 3.03 -3.87 7.16
C ARG A 145 3.17 -4.33 5.71
N PHE A 146 2.18 -5.04 5.18
CA PHE A 146 2.13 -5.43 3.77
C PHE A 146 1.97 -4.23 2.85
N LEU A 147 1.06 -3.30 3.16
CA LEU A 147 0.82 -2.10 2.36
C LEU A 147 2.06 -1.20 2.27
N LEU A 148 2.85 -1.11 3.35
CA LEU A 148 4.10 -0.34 3.36
C LEU A 148 5.15 -0.86 2.36
N VAL A 149 5.09 -2.14 1.98
CA VAL A 149 6.13 -2.77 1.13
C VAL A 149 5.62 -3.21 -0.24
N ALA A 150 4.33 -3.52 -0.36
CA ALA A 150 3.75 -4.17 -1.53
C ALA A 150 2.46 -3.50 -2.04
N SER A 151 2.13 -2.31 -1.57
CA SER A 151 0.99 -1.50 -2.07
C SER A 151 1.01 -1.36 -3.59
N ARG A 152 2.17 -1.12 -4.21
CA ARG A 152 2.28 -1.06 -5.69
C ARG A 152 1.79 -2.34 -6.38
N ALA A 153 2.13 -3.51 -5.85
CA ALA A 153 1.66 -4.78 -6.40
C ALA A 153 0.17 -5.00 -6.13
N LEU A 154 -0.29 -4.60 -4.95
CA LEU A 154 -1.72 -4.56 -4.60
C LEU A 154 -2.51 -3.65 -5.54
N LEU A 155 -1.89 -2.64 -6.16
CA LEU A 155 -2.53 -1.78 -7.17
C LEU A 155 -2.54 -2.39 -8.58
N SER A 156 -1.67 -3.36 -8.88
CA SER A 156 -1.53 -3.93 -10.23
C SER A 156 -2.32 -5.22 -10.41
N CYS A 157 -2.33 -6.13 -9.42
CA CYS A 157 -2.93 -7.47 -9.56
C CYS A 157 -3.56 -7.98 -8.25
N ASP A 158 -4.17 -9.18 -8.30
CA ASP A 158 -4.50 -9.94 -7.09
C ASP A 158 -3.22 -10.57 -6.53
N VAL A 159 -2.85 -10.15 -5.33
CA VAL A 159 -1.63 -10.58 -4.63
C VAL A 159 -1.86 -11.79 -3.74
N THR A 160 -3.11 -12.14 -3.46
CA THR A 160 -3.51 -13.25 -2.56
C THR A 160 -2.78 -14.55 -2.87
N PRO A 161 -2.86 -15.13 -4.10
CA PRO A 161 -2.19 -16.40 -4.40
C PRO A 161 -0.66 -16.33 -4.29
N ARG A 162 -0.09 -15.14 -4.53
CA ARG A 162 1.36 -14.93 -4.41
C ARG A 162 1.78 -14.83 -2.96
N LEU A 163 0.99 -14.19 -2.12
CA LEU A 163 1.26 -14.08 -0.70
C LEU A 163 1.18 -15.45 -0.03
N GLU A 164 0.17 -16.25 -0.35
CA GLU A 164 0.05 -17.64 0.12
C GLU A 164 1.25 -18.48 -0.33
N PHE A 165 1.58 -18.43 -1.63
CA PHE A 165 2.73 -19.14 -2.18
C PHE A 165 4.05 -18.75 -1.49
N PHE A 166 4.34 -17.46 -1.38
CA PHE A 166 5.60 -17.01 -0.78
C PHE A 166 5.64 -17.24 0.73
N THR A 167 4.50 -17.23 1.42
CA THR A 167 4.43 -17.57 2.84
C THR A 167 4.81 -19.03 3.05
N SER A 168 4.28 -19.94 2.23
CA SER A 168 4.69 -21.35 2.22
C SER A 168 6.18 -21.50 1.85
N PHE A 169 6.63 -20.81 0.79
CA PHE A 169 8.01 -20.92 0.30
C PHE A 169 9.07 -20.40 1.27
N TYR A 170 8.84 -19.25 1.91
CA TYR A 170 9.79 -18.67 2.88
C TYR A 170 9.54 -19.13 4.32
N GLY A 171 8.41 -19.78 4.58
CA GLY A 171 8.01 -20.33 5.88
C GLY A 171 7.37 -19.35 6.86
N SER A 172 7.26 -18.06 6.52
CA SER A 172 6.57 -17.07 7.37
C SER A 172 6.26 -15.78 6.62
N PHE A 173 5.18 -15.10 7.05
CA PHE A 173 4.81 -13.77 6.54
C PHE A 173 5.92 -12.73 6.72
N ASP A 174 6.64 -12.76 7.84
CA ASP A 174 7.73 -11.80 8.10
C ASP A 174 8.88 -11.94 7.09
N ARG A 175 9.23 -13.18 6.71
CA ARG A 175 10.24 -13.42 5.67
C ARG A 175 9.73 -13.00 4.30
N VAL A 176 8.44 -13.14 4.01
CA VAL A 176 7.85 -12.60 2.78
C VAL A 176 7.98 -11.08 2.73
N LEU A 177 7.69 -10.37 3.82
CA LEU A 177 7.86 -8.92 3.88
C LEU A 177 9.33 -8.50 3.70
N LEU A 178 10.27 -9.24 4.32
CA LEU A 178 11.69 -9.02 4.12
C LEU A 178 12.10 -9.18 2.64
N ALA A 179 11.58 -10.22 1.99
CA ALA A 179 11.82 -10.44 0.57
C ALA A 179 11.21 -9.33 -0.30
N ALA A 180 9.98 -8.92 -0.01
CA ALA A 180 9.25 -7.89 -0.75
C ALA A 180 9.95 -6.53 -0.69
N LYS A 181 10.51 -6.16 0.47
CA LYS A 181 11.31 -4.93 0.62
C LYS A 181 12.52 -4.88 -0.31
N ARG A 182 13.08 -6.04 -0.65
CA ARG A 182 14.28 -6.17 -1.50
C ARG A 182 13.95 -6.44 -2.97
N SER A 183 12.70 -6.68 -3.33
CA SER A 183 12.28 -6.99 -4.70
C SER A 183 10.90 -6.42 -5.01
N MET A 184 10.89 -5.27 -5.71
CA MET A 184 9.67 -4.59 -6.13
C MET A 184 8.77 -5.45 -7.03
N PHE A 185 9.35 -6.43 -7.74
CA PHE A 185 8.63 -7.26 -8.72
C PHE A 185 8.14 -8.59 -8.16
N LEU A 186 8.49 -8.93 -6.91
CA LEU A 186 8.17 -10.23 -6.31
C LEU A 186 6.69 -10.60 -6.47
N PHE A 187 5.80 -9.63 -6.24
CA PHE A 187 4.35 -9.82 -6.33
C PHE A 187 3.73 -9.48 -7.68
N SER A 188 4.47 -8.90 -8.63
CA SER A 188 3.95 -8.63 -9.98
C SER A 188 4.36 -9.70 -10.99
N THR A 189 5.44 -10.42 -10.73
CA THR A 189 5.93 -11.49 -11.60
C THR A 189 5.00 -12.71 -11.58
N SER A 190 4.92 -13.41 -12.71
CA SER A 190 4.08 -14.62 -12.84
C SER A 190 4.64 -15.78 -12.04
N LEU A 191 3.83 -16.37 -11.15
CA LEU A 191 4.23 -17.56 -10.39
C LEU A 191 4.53 -18.73 -11.32
N GLU A 192 3.59 -19.06 -12.22
CA GLU A 192 3.68 -20.24 -13.07
C GLU A 192 4.73 -20.13 -14.17
N ARG A 193 4.86 -18.94 -14.77
CA ARG A 193 5.74 -18.77 -15.93
C ARG A 193 7.19 -18.46 -15.58
N ILE A 194 7.44 -17.90 -14.40
CA ILE A 194 8.77 -17.36 -14.04
C ILE A 194 9.21 -17.86 -12.66
N ILE A 195 8.47 -17.56 -11.58
CA ILE A 195 8.93 -17.84 -10.21
C ILE A 195 9.14 -19.34 -9.99
N LYS A 196 8.12 -20.19 -10.26
CA LYS A 196 8.19 -21.64 -10.04
C LYS A 196 9.24 -22.31 -10.95
N PRO A 197 9.32 -22.00 -12.26
CA PRO A 197 10.41 -22.50 -13.10
C PRO A 197 11.80 -22.12 -12.59
N ASN A 198 12.00 -20.87 -12.13
CA ASN A 198 13.29 -20.46 -11.59
C ASN A 198 13.65 -21.19 -10.29
N ILE A 199 12.67 -21.44 -9.41
CA ILE A 199 12.88 -22.28 -8.21
C ILE A 199 13.28 -23.70 -8.62
N ALA A 200 12.62 -24.27 -9.63
CA ALA A 200 12.96 -25.60 -10.15
C ALA A 200 14.38 -25.63 -10.73
N LEU A 201 14.78 -24.59 -11.48
CA LEU A 201 16.14 -24.48 -12.00
C LEU A 201 17.20 -24.43 -10.90
N PHE A 202 17.00 -23.64 -9.85
CA PHE A 202 17.91 -23.63 -8.71
C PHE A 202 18.03 -25.02 -8.05
N ARG A 203 16.91 -25.71 -7.86
CA ARG A 203 16.92 -27.07 -7.31
C ARG A 203 17.66 -28.06 -8.21
N GLN A 204 17.39 -28.02 -9.52
CA GLN A 204 18.05 -28.88 -10.51
C GLN A 204 19.55 -28.62 -10.60
N GLY A 205 19.98 -27.37 -10.41
CA GLY A 205 21.39 -26.99 -10.37
C GLY A 205 22.09 -27.26 -9.03
N GLY A 206 21.48 -27.97 -8.08
CA GLY A 206 22.14 -28.35 -6.82
C GLY A 206 21.94 -27.38 -5.64
N VAL A 207 21.09 -26.36 -5.79
CA VAL A 207 20.74 -25.48 -4.66
C VAL A 207 19.70 -26.15 -3.77
N LEU A 208 20.15 -26.71 -2.64
CA LEU A 208 19.29 -27.41 -1.68
C LEU A 208 18.26 -26.49 -1.02
N ASP A 209 18.72 -25.38 -0.43
CA ASP A 209 17.86 -24.41 0.28
C ASP A 209 17.64 -23.14 -0.56
N VAL A 210 16.83 -23.29 -1.61
CA VAL A 210 16.49 -22.17 -2.52
C VAL A 210 15.82 -21.03 -1.76
N ALA A 211 14.99 -21.32 -0.76
CA ALA A 211 14.28 -20.30 0.01
C ALA A 211 15.27 -19.38 0.75
N LYS A 212 16.31 -19.94 1.39
CA LYS A 212 17.36 -19.16 2.07
C LYS A 212 18.20 -18.33 1.11
N VAL A 213 18.57 -18.90 -0.05
CA VAL A 213 19.31 -18.16 -1.09
C VAL A 213 18.48 -17.00 -1.62
N CYS A 214 17.23 -17.25 -1.97
CA CYS A 214 16.32 -16.24 -2.51
C CYS A 214 15.87 -15.22 -1.44
N LEU A 215 15.88 -15.54 -0.15
CA LEU A 215 15.58 -14.56 0.89
C LEU A 215 16.65 -13.45 0.96
N LYS A 216 17.92 -13.79 0.69
CA LYS A 216 19.00 -12.81 0.57
C LYS A 216 18.81 -11.94 -0.67
N ASN A 217 18.50 -12.56 -1.82
CA ASN A 217 18.36 -11.89 -3.12
C ASN A 217 17.04 -12.26 -3.84
N PRO A 218 15.88 -11.75 -3.40
CA PRO A 218 14.57 -12.22 -3.89
C PRO A 218 14.26 -11.83 -5.34
N TRP A 219 14.99 -10.86 -5.87
CA TRP A 219 14.92 -10.44 -7.27
C TRP A 219 15.45 -11.52 -8.23
N VAL A 220 16.28 -12.47 -7.77
CA VAL A 220 16.81 -13.56 -8.63
C VAL A 220 15.70 -14.45 -9.17
N LEU A 221 14.60 -14.59 -8.41
CA LEU A 221 13.42 -15.34 -8.83
C LEU A 221 12.66 -14.65 -9.96
N THR A 222 12.87 -13.35 -10.17
CA THR A 222 12.12 -12.54 -11.13
C THR A 222 12.79 -12.42 -12.50
N PHE A 223 14.00 -12.98 -12.66
CA PHE A 223 14.70 -12.96 -13.94
C PHE A 223 14.17 -13.97 -14.95
N LYS A 224 14.65 -13.82 -16.18
CA LYS A 224 14.51 -14.87 -17.18
C LYS A 224 15.32 -16.11 -16.78
N PRO A 225 14.84 -17.32 -17.09
CA PRO A 225 15.52 -18.59 -16.82
C PRO A 225 16.99 -18.65 -17.21
N GLU A 226 17.37 -18.03 -18.34
CA GLU A 226 18.74 -18.05 -18.87
C GLU A 226 19.72 -17.39 -17.89
N ARG A 227 19.31 -16.26 -17.30
CA ARG A 227 20.12 -15.54 -16.32
C ARG A 227 20.24 -16.29 -14.99
N VAL A 228 19.20 -17.05 -14.62
CA VAL A 228 19.26 -17.92 -13.44
C VAL A 228 20.30 -19.03 -13.64
N LYS A 229 20.36 -19.62 -14.84
CA LYS A 229 21.40 -20.61 -15.20
C LYS A 229 22.80 -20.03 -15.16
N GLU A 230 22.98 -18.80 -15.64
CA GLU A 230 24.25 -18.10 -15.61
C GLU A 230 24.80 -17.94 -14.18
N PHE A 231 23.95 -17.64 -13.19
CA PHE A 231 24.41 -17.55 -11.80
C PHE A 231 24.94 -18.87 -11.25
N MET A 232 24.37 -19.99 -11.68
CA MET A 232 24.81 -21.32 -11.27
C MET A 232 26.13 -21.69 -11.96
N LEU A 233 26.24 -21.44 -13.27
CA LEU A 233 27.48 -21.64 -14.02
C LEU A 233 28.65 -20.84 -13.42
N ARG A 234 28.44 -19.56 -13.14
CA ARG A 234 29.47 -18.72 -12.49
C ARG A 234 29.87 -19.23 -11.11
N ALA A 235 28.97 -19.86 -10.36
CA ALA A 235 29.32 -20.45 -9.07
C ALA A 235 30.24 -21.68 -9.23
N GLU A 236 30.03 -22.47 -10.28
CA GLU A 236 30.92 -23.58 -10.65
C GLU A 236 32.28 -23.08 -11.15
N GLU A 237 32.30 -22.03 -11.99
CA GLU A 237 33.53 -21.40 -12.49
C GLU A 237 34.39 -20.82 -11.35
N LEU A 238 33.78 -20.44 -10.23
CA LEU A 238 34.47 -20.03 -9.00
C LEU A 238 35.01 -21.23 -8.18
N GLY A 239 34.93 -22.44 -8.72
CA GLY A 239 35.49 -23.65 -8.12
C GLY A 239 34.60 -24.32 -7.08
N VAL A 240 33.31 -23.97 -6.99
CA VAL A 240 32.37 -24.63 -6.08
C VAL A 240 31.46 -25.59 -6.87
N PRO A 241 31.67 -26.92 -6.78
CA PRO A 241 30.86 -27.87 -7.54
C PRO A 241 29.38 -27.85 -7.12
N ALA A 242 28.45 -28.12 -8.05
CA ALA A 242 27.01 -28.17 -7.80
C ALA A 242 26.59 -29.17 -6.70
N ALA A 243 27.33 -30.27 -6.55
CA ALA A 243 27.11 -31.26 -5.49
C ALA A 243 27.55 -30.78 -4.09
N SER A 244 28.27 -29.66 -4.00
CA SER A 244 28.75 -29.12 -2.72
C SER A 244 27.58 -28.54 -1.90
N PRO A 245 27.51 -28.79 -0.59
CA PRO A 245 26.55 -28.12 0.28
C PRO A 245 26.76 -26.59 0.32
N MET A 246 27.94 -26.10 -0.09
CA MET A 246 28.24 -24.67 -0.19
C MET A 246 27.73 -24.04 -1.49
N PHE A 247 27.27 -24.83 -2.46
CA PHE A 247 26.90 -24.34 -3.78
C PHE A 247 25.83 -23.24 -3.72
N GLY A 248 24.77 -23.44 -2.93
CA GLY A 248 23.74 -22.42 -2.74
C GLY A 248 24.29 -21.09 -2.18
N GLN A 249 25.30 -21.14 -1.32
CA GLN A 249 25.95 -19.95 -0.78
C GLN A 249 26.85 -19.28 -1.81
N ALA A 250 27.55 -20.04 -2.65
CA ALA A 250 28.31 -19.51 -3.80
C ALA A 250 27.38 -18.81 -4.79
N VAL A 251 26.26 -19.46 -5.16
CA VAL A 251 25.21 -18.85 -6.01
C VAL A 251 24.68 -17.57 -5.38
N ALA A 252 24.42 -17.54 -4.07
CA ALA A 252 23.96 -16.33 -3.38
C ALA A 252 24.96 -15.17 -3.49
N ILE A 253 26.26 -15.46 -3.40
CA ILE A 253 27.35 -14.47 -3.55
C ILE A 253 27.41 -13.98 -4.99
N VAL A 254 27.40 -14.89 -5.98
CA VAL A 254 27.39 -14.54 -7.41
C VAL A 254 26.22 -13.62 -7.74
N CYS A 255 25.02 -13.92 -7.21
CA CYS A 255 23.86 -13.06 -7.34
C CYS A 255 24.12 -11.65 -6.76
N CYS A 256 24.75 -11.53 -5.58
CA CYS A 256 25.06 -10.23 -5.00
C CYS A 256 26.07 -9.41 -5.85
N VAL A 257 27.07 -10.07 -6.42
CA VAL A 257 28.21 -9.42 -7.13
C VAL A 257 27.89 -9.13 -8.60
N SER A 258 26.84 -9.75 -9.15
CA SER A 258 26.38 -9.53 -10.52
C SER A 258 25.10 -8.68 -10.60
N PRO A 259 24.97 -7.52 -9.92
CA PRO A 259 23.72 -6.78 -9.82
C PRO A 259 23.38 -6.01 -11.10
N GLU A 260 23.93 -6.36 -12.27
CA GLU A 260 23.76 -5.60 -13.50
C GLU A 260 22.28 -5.34 -13.80
N LYS A 261 21.90 -4.11 -13.47
CA LYS A 261 20.71 -3.32 -13.80
C LYS A 261 19.41 -4.14 -13.84
N CYS A 262 18.94 -4.59 -12.67
CA CYS A 262 17.50 -4.67 -12.46
C CYS A 262 16.92 -3.23 -12.55
N PRO A 263 16.04 -2.91 -13.52
CA PRO A 263 15.38 -1.62 -13.56
C PRO A 263 14.46 -1.52 -12.33
N GLY A 264 14.93 -0.89 -11.26
CA GLY A 264 14.21 -0.76 -9.99
C GLY A 264 15.04 -1.06 -8.74
N CYS A 265 16.25 -1.62 -8.85
CA CYS A 265 17.20 -1.65 -7.73
C CYS A 265 17.96 -0.32 -7.64
N HIS A 266 17.23 0.77 -7.34
CA HIS A 266 17.89 1.97 -6.85
C HIS A 266 18.17 1.75 -5.36
N LYS A 267 19.44 1.88 -4.98
CA LYS A 267 19.86 2.00 -3.58
C LYS A 267 19.06 3.16 -2.99
N TYR A 268 18.19 2.86 -2.03
CA TYR A 268 17.75 3.84 -1.05
C TYR A 268 18.79 3.90 0.06
#